data_AF-A0A9W8VCU8-F1
#
_entry.id   AF-A0A9W8VCU8-F1
#
_cell.length_a   1.000
_cell.length_b   1.000
_cell.length_c   1.000
_cell.angle_alpha   90.00
_cell.angle_beta   90.00
_cell.angle_gamma   90.00
#
_symmetry.space_group_name_H-M   'P 1'
#
loop_
_entity.id
_entity.type
_entity.pdbx_description
1 polymer ?
#
loop_
_entity_poly.entity_id
_entity_poly.type
_entity_poly.pdbx_seq_one_letter_code
_entity_poly.pdbx_strand_id
1 'polypeptide(L)'
;MVPSAVILHDSLARTARTQKYTGLFWSDYLSGGNGFSIKASGTTSTQWMRLYEDLSKAEPTLQYVAMALSTATLAANNNDNQLKRKSQQAYGLALQQMAVSLESQRRNTDGILAAIQLMRVYEQLFGTDSSTEKTDAPVSQIKGFRKHIEGETALIISRGPNDMWSSMGRQLLADGRLNLV
;
A
#
# COMPACT_ATOMS: atom_id res chain seq x y z
N MET A 1 -36.53 -23.76 -11.13
CA MET A 1 -35.31 -24.09 -10.35
C MET A 1 -34.67 -22.76 -9.98
N VAL A 2 -34.81 -22.32 -8.72
CA VAL A 2 -34.27 -21.03 -8.25
C VAL A 2 -32.80 -21.28 -7.86
N PRO A 3 -31.83 -20.46 -8.29
CA PRO A 3 -30.45 -20.67 -7.88
C PRO A 3 -30.36 -20.41 -6.37
N SER A 4 -29.89 -21.40 -5.60
CA SER A 4 -29.57 -21.21 -4.20
C SER A 4 -28.50 -20.13 -4.10
N ALA A 5 -28.87 -18.96 -3.57
CA ALA A 5 -27.92 -17.92 -3.26
C ALA A 5 -26.92 -18.48 -2.24
N VAL A 6 -25.68 -18.69 -2.67
CA VAL A 6 -24.60 -19.12 -1.78
C VAL A 6 -24.33 -17.97 -0.82
N ILE A 7 -24.89 -18.04 0.38
CA ILE A 7 -24.61 -17.10 1.46
C ILE A 7 -23.17 -17.37 1.93
N LEU A 8 -22.25 -16.52 1.48
CA LEU A 8 -20.86 -16.62 1.85
C LEU A 8 -20.70 -16.22 3.32
N HIS A 9 -20.02 -17.04 4.13
CA HIS A 9 -19.72 -16.72 5.53
C HIS A 9 -18.99 -15.38 5.63
N ASP A 10 -19.27 -14.57 6.66
CA ASP A 10 -18.77 -13.20 6.78
C ASP A 10 -17.23 -13.08 6.66
N SER A 11 -16.50 -14.06 7.19
CA SER A 11 -15.05 -14.15 7.05
C SER A 11 -14.61 -14.33 5.59
N LEU A 12 -15.29 -15.19 4.84
CA LEU A 12 -15.03 -15.41 3.42
C LEU A 12 -15.42 -14.20 2.59
N ALA A 13 -16.56 -13.56 2.90
CA ALA A 13 -16.99 -12.33 2.23
C ALA A 13 -16.01 -11.17 2.47
N ARG A 14 -15.44 -11.08 3.67
CA ARG A 14 -14.39 -10.10 4.00
C ARG A 14 -13.12 -10.36 3.21
N THR A 15 -12.60 -11.60 3.24
CA THR A 15 -11.39 -11.98 2.50
C THR A 15 -11.54 -11.75 1.00
N ALA A 16 -12.67 -12.17 0.41
CA ALA A 16 -12.94 -11.98 -1.00
C ALA A 16 -13.04 -10.49 -1.39
N ARG A 17 -13.65 -9.66 -0.54
CA ARG A 17 -13.69 -8.20 -0.75
C ARG A 17 -12.29 -7.59 -0.68
N THR A 18 -11.48 -7.94 0.31
CA THR A 18 -10.10 -7.44 0.43
C THR A 18 -9.30 -7.83 -0.82
N GLN A 19 -9.32 -9.10 -1.22
CA GLN A 19 -8.61 -9.56 -2.42
C GLN A 19 -9.08 -8.83 -3.68
N LYS A 20 -10.39 -8.67 -3.87
CA LYS A 20 -10.96 -7.96 -5.03
C LYS A 20 -10.50 -6.51 -5.08
N TYR A 21 -10.64 -5.76 -3.99
CA TYR A 21 -10.31 -4.33 -4.00
C TYR A 21 -8.80 -4.07 -4.04
N THR A 22 -8.01 -4.94 -3.42
CA THR A 22 -6.54 -4.90 -3.57
C THR A 22 -6.13 -5.20 -5.01
N GLY A 23 -6.72 -6.20 -5.65
CA GLY A 23 -6.48 -6.48 -7.07
C GLY A 23 -6.86 -5.31 -7.99
N LEU A 24 -8.00 -4.66 -7.74
CA LEU A 24 -8.44 -3.47 -8.48
C LEU A 24 -7.47 -2.29 -8.28
N PHE A 25 -7.09 -2.00 -7.04
CA PHE A 25 -6.10 -0.96 -6.75
C PHE A 25 -4.80 -1.19 -7.50
N TRP A 26 -4.26 -2.41 -7.45
CA TRP A 26 -3.01 -2.74 -8.14
C TRP A 26 -3.13 -2.63 -9.66
N SER A 27 -4.26 -3.07 -10.23
CA SER A 27 -4.53 -2.92 -11.66
C SER A 27 -4.54 -1.43 -12.06
N ASP A 28 -5.25 -0.60 -11.31
CA ASP A 28 -5.37 0.83 -11.59
C ASP A 28 -4.02 1.55 -11.40
N TYR A 29 -3.36 1.33 -10.26
CA TYR A 29 -2.07 1.92 -9.93
C TYR A 29 -0.97 1.57 -10.94
N LEU A 30 -0.87 0.31 -11.35
CA LEU A 30 0.21 -0.18 -12.23
C LEU A 30 -0.08 0.08 -13.71
N SER A 31 -1.33 0.37 -14.08
CA SER A 31 -1.69 0.83 -15.43
C SER A 31 -1.28 2.29 -15.70
N GLY A 32 -0.87 3.04 -14.67
CA GLY A 32 -0.31 4.38 -14.78
C GLY A 32 -1.30 5.45 -15.26
N GLY A 33 -2.60 5.17 -15.32
CA GLY A 33 -3.63 6.09 -15.85
C GLY A 33 -3.50 6.43 -17.35
N ASN A 34 -2.33 6.22 -17.97
CA ASN A 34 -2.05 6.37 -19.39
C ASN A 34 -0.86 5.47 -19.81
N GLY A 35 -1.16 4.35 -20.47
CA GLY A 35 -0.35 3.92 -21.62
C GLY A 35 0.98 3.21 -21.39
N PHE A 36 1.18 2.43 -20.32
CA PHE A 36 2.13 1.32 -20.46
C PHE A 36 1.54 0.28 -21.42
N SER A 37 2.34 -0.19 -22.39
CA SER A 37 1.95 -1.31 -23.25
C SER A 37 1.36 -2.44 -22.40
N ILE A 38 0.23 -3.03 -22.82
CA ILE A 38 -0.45 -4.14 -22.13
C ILE A 38 0.54 -5.29 -21.79
N LYS A 39 1.59 -5.46 -22.60
CA LYS A 39 2.66 -6.44 -22.34
C LYS A 39 3.62 -5.99 -21.23
N ALA A 40 3.93 -4.71 -21.12
CA ALA A 40 4.76 -4.14 -20.06
C ALA A 40 3.98 -4.05 -18.73
N SER A 41 2.73 -3.58 -18.74
CA SER A 41 1.89 -3.46 -17.54
C SER A 41 1.43 -4.82 -17.00
N GLY A 42 1.16 -5.80 -17.86
CA GLY A 42 0.80 -7.16 -17.43
C GLY A 42 1.94 -7.89 -16.69
N THR A 43 3.18 -7.68 -17.13
CA THR A 43 4.35 -8.34 -16.53
C THR A 43 4.72 -7.69 -15.20
N THR A 44 4.69 -6.35 -15.11
CA THR A 44 4.95 -5.62 -13.86
C THR A 44 3.81 -5.81 -12.85
N SER A 45 2.54 -5.77 -13.26
CA SER A 45 1.40 -5.97 -12.35
C SER A 45 1.35 -7.36 -11.73
N THR A 46 1.61 -8.41 -12.51
CA THR A 46 1.64 -9.77 -11.98
C THR A 46 2.83 -9.99 -11.05
N GLN A 47 3.99 -9.37 -11.35
CA GLN A 47 5.17 -9.43 -10.47
C GLN A 47 4.92 -8.69 -9.15
N TRP A 48 4.32 -7.50 -9.21
CA TRP A 48 3.94 -6.73 -8.02
C TRP A 48 2.91 -7.43 -7.16
N MET A 49 1.91 -8.09 -7.76
CA MET A 49 0.93 -8.89 -7.01
C MET A 49 1.57 -10.07 -6.30
N ARG A 50 2.49 -10.80 -6.95
CA ARG A 50 3.24 -11.90 -6.30
C ARG A 50 4.14 -11.38 -5.18
N LEU A 51 4.85 -10.29 -5.44
CA LEU A 51 5.69 -9.61 -4.46
C LEU A 51 4.87 -9.21 -3.23
N TYR A 52 3.69 -8.62 -3.45
CA TYR A 52 2.78 -8.26 -2.38
C TYR A 52 2.26 -9.50 -1.63
N GLU A 53 1.87 -10.57 -2.32
CA GLU A 53 1.38 -11.79 -1.67
C GLU A 53 2.45 -12.41 -0.75
N ASP A 54 3.69 -12.53 -1.23
CA ASP A 54 4.78 -13.11 -0.45
C ASP A 54 5.17 -12.22 0.73
N LEU A 55 5.29 -10.92 0.52
CA LEU A 55 5.69 -9.99 1.58
C LEU A 55 4.57 -9.76 2.60
N SER A 56 3.31 -9.76 2.19
CA SER A 56 2.17 -9.57 3.10
C SER A 56 1.99 -10.72 4.09
N LYS A 57 2.49 -11.93 3.77
CA LYS A 57 2.56 -13.05 4.73
C LYS A 57 3.60 -12.80 5.83
N ALA A 58 4.66 -12.05 5.51
CA ALA A 58 5.79 -11.85 6.40
C ALA A 58 5.81 -10.47 7.09
N GLU A 59 5.11 -9.47 6.54
CA GLU A 59 4.99 -8.12 7.09
C GLU A 59 3.52 -7.70 7.17
N PRO A 60 2.89 -7.76 8.36
CA PRO A 60 1.48 -7.42 8.54
C PRO A 60 1.12 -5.99 8.16
N THR A 61 2.08 -5.06 8.22
CA THR A 61 1.86 -3.66 7.82
C THR A 61 1.37 -3.54 6.37
N LEU A 62 1.87 -4.40 5.47
CA LEU A 62 1.48 -4.43 4.07
C LEU A 62 -0.01 -4.68 3.88
N GLN A 63 -0.60 -5.55 4.70
CA GLN A 63 -2.03 -5.87 4.62
C GLN A 63 -2.89 -4.66 4.99
N TYR A 64 -2.52 -3.95 6.05
CA TYR A 64 -3.27 -2.76 6.49
C TYR A 64 -3.16 -1.61 5.51
N VAL A 65 -1.96 -1.32 4.98
CA VAL A 65 -1.79 -0.22 4.01
C VAL A 65 -2.45 -0.53 2.67
N ALA A 66 -2.39 -1.78 2.19
CA ALA A 66 -3.10 -2.17 0.97
C ALA A 66 -4.62 -2.08 1.15
N MET A 67 -5.14 -2.49 2.31
CA MET A 67 -6.55 -2.30 2.64
C MET A 67 -6.93 -0.81 2.66
N ALA A 68 -6.09 0.05 3.23
CA ALA A 68 -6.30 1.49 3.23
C ALA A 68 -6.34 2.05 1.79
N LEU A 69 -5.31 1.80 0.97
CA LEU A 69 -5.23 2.24 -0.43
C LEU A 69 -6.43 1.79 -1.26
N SER A 70 -6.80 0.51 -1.13
CA SER A 70 -7.94 -0.06 -1.84
C SER A 70 -9.26 0.58 -1.43
N THR A 71 -9.43 0.82 -0.12
CA THR A 71 -10.64 1.44 0.44
C THR A 71 -10.72 2.92 0.07
N ALA A 72 -9.59 3.65 0.07
CA ALA A 72 -9.50 5.04 -0.34
C ALA A 72 -9.88 5.22 -1.81
N THR A 73 -9.34 4.36 -2.68
CA THR A 73 -9.63 4.35 -4.11
C THR A 73 -11.12 4.11 -4.37
N LEU A 74 -11.70 3.11 -3.69
CA LEU A 74 -13.12 2.84 -3.79
C LEU A 74 -13.98 4.00 -3.26
N ALA A 75 -13.55 4.63 -2.17
CA ALA A 75 -14.22 5.79 -1.61
C ALA A 75 -14.21 6.98 -2.59
N ALA A 76 -13.07 7.24 -3.23
CA ALA A 76 -12.93 8.31 -4.22
C ALA A 76 -13.81 8.05 -5.46
N ASN A 77 -13.77 6.83 -6.00
CA ASN A 77 -14.54 6.47 -7.19
C ASN A 77 -16.07 6.52 -6.98
N ASN A 78 -16.54 6.28 -5.76
CA ASN A 78 -17.97 6.27 -5.44
C ASN A 78 -18.43 7.50 -4.63
N ASN A 79 -17.53 8.46 -4.37
CA ASN A 79 -17.79 9.60 -3.48
C ASN A 79 -18.36 9.19 -2.09
N ASP A 80 -17.80 8.12 -1.51
CA ASP A 80 -18.31 7.50 -0.27
C ASP A 80 -17.48 7.93 0.95
N ASN A 81 -18.04 8.85 1.74
CA ASN A 81 -17.43 9.37 2.97
C ASN A 81 -17.30 8.32 4.10
N GLN A 82 -18.14 7.27 4.11
CA GLN A 82 -18.02 6.19 5.09
C GLN A 82 -16.82 5.31 4.76
N LEU A 83 -16.62 4.95 3.49
CA LEU A 83 -15.43 4.23 3.04
C LEU A 83 -14.16 5.06 3.25
N LYS A 84 -14.21 6.37 3.00
CA LYS A 84 -13.10 7.29 3.28
C LYS A 84 -12.64 7.23 4.75
N ARG A 85 -13.58 7.26 5.71
CA ARG A 85 -13.26 7.12 7.15
C ARG A 85 -12.67 5.74 7.47
N LYS A 86 -13.18 4.66 6.86
CA LYS A 86 -12.62 3.30 7.04
C LYS A 86 -11.20 3.19 6.49
N SER A 87 -10.93 3.86 5.37
CA SER A 87 -9.57 3.96 4.81
C SER A 87 -8.61 4.61 5.82
N GLN A 88 -9.00 5.75 6.40
CA GLN A 88 -8.19 6.43 7.41
C GLN A 88 -7.95 5.57 8.65
N GLN A 89 -8.96 4.82 9.10
CA GLN A 89 -8.81 3.86 10.20
C GLN A 89 -7.82 2.75 9.86
N ALA A 90 -7.94 2.15 8.67
CA ALA A 90 -7.01 1.12 8.20
C ALA A 90 -5.57 1.64 8.11
N TYR A 91 -5.41 2.88 7.65
CA TYR A 91 -4.10 3.53 7.59
C TYR A 91 -3.51 3.83 8.98
N GLY A 92 -4.35 4.24 9.94
CA GLY A 92 -3.94 4.36 11.34
C GLY A 92 -3.44 3.04 11.94
N LEU A 93 -4.10 1.93 11.63
CA LEU A 93 -3.65 0.59 12.02
C LEU A 93 -2.33 0.21 11.33
N ALA A 94 -2.14 0.59 10.06
CA ALA A 94 -0.88 0.39 9.36
C ALA A 94 0.28 1.14 10.05
N LEU A 95 0.08 2.39 10.48
CA LEU A 95 1.08 3.16 11.23
C LEU A 95 1.47 2.50 12.55
N GLN A 96 0.48 2.01 13.31
CA GLN A 96 0.72 1.29 14.55
C GLN A 96 1.49 -0.01 14.31
N GLN A 97 1.08 -0.79 13.31
CA GLN A 97 1.74 -2.04 12.97
C GLN A 97 3.17 -1.84 12.47
N MET A 98 3.42 -0.77 11.69
CA MET A 98 4.76 -0.41 11.23
C MET A 98 5.70 -0.16 12.40
N ALA A 99 5.24 0.56 13.43
CA ALA A 99 6.03 0.81 14.63
C ALA A 99 6.45 -0.51 15.32
N VAL A 100 5.51 -1.44 15.46
CA VAL A 100 5.78 -2.79 16.01
C VAL A 100 6.79 -3.55 15.14
N SER A 101 6.63 -3.53 13.82
CA SER A 101 7.52 -4.24 12.90
C SER A 101 8.95 -3.69 12.91
N LEU A 102 9.12 -2.37 13.08
CA LEU A 102 10.44 -1.73 13.17
C LEU A 102 11.23 -2.12 14.42
N GLU A 103 10.54 -2.39 15.53
CA GLU A 103 11.13 -2.82 16.81
C GLU A 103 11.47 -4.34 16.84
N SER A 104 10.95 -5.12 15.90
CA SER A 104 11.17 -6.57 15.86
C SER A 104 12.62 -6.94 15.53
N GLN A 105 13.21 -7.81 16.37
CA GLN A 105 14.54 -8.38 16.15
C GLN A 105 14.61 -9.29 14.90
N ARG A 106 13.48 -9.83 14.45
CA ARG A 106 13.35 -10.69 13.26
C ARG A 106 12.56 -10.00 12.16
N ARG A 107 12.70 -8.69 12.05
CA ARG A 107 11.97 -7.88 11.07
C ARG A 107 12.22 -8.35 9.63
N ASN A 108 11.15 -8.47 8.85
CA ASN A 108 11.27 -8.68 7.41
C ASN A 108 11.59 -7.33 6.77
N THR A 109 12.88 -7.11 6.50
CA THR A 109 13.35 -5.84 5.96
C THR A 109 12.66 -5.52 4.64
N ASP A 110 12.61 -6.44 3.68
CA ASP A 110 11.97 -6.22 2.37
C ASP A 110 10.49 -5.91 2.49
N GLY A 111 9.77 -6.60 3.38
CA GLY A 111 8.38 -6.33 3.69
C GLY A 111 8.16 -4.93 4.26
N ILE A 112 9.01 -4.51 5.20
CA ILE A 112 8.98 -3.14 5.77
C ILE A 112 9.25 -2.09 4.69
N LEU A 113 10.20 -2.35 3.78
CA LEU A 113 10.50 -1.45 2.67
C LEU A 113 9.32 -1.33 1.69
N ALA A 114 8.69 -2.44 1.34
CA ALA A 114 7.48 -2.41 0.52
C ALA A 114 6.33 -1.68 1.22
N ALA A 115 6.17 -1.88 2.53
CA ALA A 115 5.13 -1.23 3.32
C ALA A 115 5.32 0.29 3.33
N ILE A 116 6.53 0.80 3.63
CA ILE A 116 6.77 2.24 3.68
C ILE A 116 6.59 2.90 2.31
N GLN A 117 6.96 2.21 1.22
CA GLN A 117 6.71 2.67 -0.14
C GLN A 117 5.20 2.81 -0.43
N LEU A 118 4.38 1.84 0.00
CA LEU A 118 2.93 1.93 -0.13
C LEU A 118 2.30 3.00 0.77
N MET A 119 2.84 3.20 1.97
CA MET A 119 2.36 4.25 2.88
C MET A 119 2.65 5.64 2.31
N ARG A 120 3.80 5.81 1.65
CA ARG A 120 4.12 7.02 0.87
C ARG A 120 3.09 7.26 -0.24
N VAL A 121 2.72 6.22 -1.01
CA VAL A 121 1.67 6.32 -2.04
C VAL A 121 0.33 6.72 -1.42
N TYR A 122 -0.02 6.18 -0.25
CA TYR A 122 -1.26 6.56 0.44
C TYR A 122 -1.28 8.05 0.80
N GLU A 123 -0.20 8.58 1.40
CA GLU A 123 -0.12 10.02 1.72
C GLU A 123 -0.17 10.89 0.46
N GLN A 124 0.50 10.47 -0.62
CA GLN A 124 0.51 11.20 -1.88
C GLN A 124 -0.88 11.32 -2.50
N LEU A 125 -1.70 10.27 -2.42
CA LEU A 125 -3.02 10.24 -3.07
C LEU A 125 -4.15 10.72 -2.14
N PHE A 126 -4.04 10.47 -0.83
CA PHE A 126 -5.17 10.58 0.11
C PHE A 126 -4.83 11.29 1.44
N GLY A 127 -3.61 11.81 1.61
CA GLY A 127 -3.15 12.41 2.87
C GLY A 127 -3.77 13.78 3.22
N THR A 128 -4.56 14.39 2.33
CA THR A 128 -5.16 15.72 2.53
C THR A 128 -6.38 15.74 3.44
N ASP A 129 -6.94 14.58 3.79
CA ASP A 129 -8.34 14.50 4.18
C ASP A 129 -8.63 14.26 5.67
N SER A 130 -7.61 14.32 6.53
CA SER A 130 -7.74 14.09 7.97
C SER A 130 -7.83 15.38 8.80
N SER A 131 -8.71 16.31 8.44
CA SER A 131 -9.41 17.23 9.37
C SER A 131 -10.10 18.37 8.60
N THR A 132 -11.41 18.49 8.79
CA THR A 132 -12.22 19.74 8.83
C THR A 132 -11.59 21.00 8.22
N GLU A 133 -12.25 21.56 7.20
CA GLU A 133 -12.31 23.02 6.92
C GLU A 133 -11.14 23.87 7.46
N LYS A 134 -9.89 23.65 7.05
CA LYS A 134 -8.77 24.50 7.49
C LYS A 134 -7.72 24.67 6.40
N THR A 135 -7.31 25.92 6.27
CA THR A 135 -6.28 26.56 5.46
C THR A 135 -4.90 25.86 5.37
N ASP A 136 -4.70 24.68 5.97
CA ASP A 136 -3.41 24.00 6.13
C ASP A 136 -3.35 22.56 5.57
N ALA A 137 -4.40 22.06 4.92
CA ALA A 137 -4.46 20.69 4.38
C ALA A 137 -3.25 20.30 3.48
N PRO A 138 -2.73 21.16 2.59
CA PRO A 138 -1.55 20.83 1.79
C PRO A 138 -0.29 20.62 2.65
N VAL A 139 -0.16 21.35 3.75
CA VAL A 139 1.01 21.31 4.64
C VAL A 139 1.05 20.00 5.43
N SER A 140 -0.10 19.46 5.84
CA SER A 140 -0.18 18.18 6.55
C SER A 140 0.20 16.99 5.66
N GLN A 141 -0.30 16.96 4.42
CA GLN A 141 0.02 15.94 3.44
C GLN A 141 1.52 15.89 3.13
N ILE A 142 2.14 17.05 2.91
CA ILE A 142 3.58 17.15 2.64
C ILE A 142 4.41 16.62 3.81
N LYS A 143 3.97 16.84 5.06
CA LYS A 143 4.67 16.33 6.24
C LYS A 143 4.60 14.81 6.35
N GLY A 144 3.42 14.20 6.16
CA GLY A 144 3.25 12.73 6.19
C GLY A 144 4.06 12.05 5.09
N PHE A 145 3.92 12.55 3.86
CA PHE A 145 4.67 12.09 2.69
C PHE A 145 6.20 12.18 2.90
N ARG A 146 6.69 13.33 3.37
CA ARG A 146 8.12 13.54 3.63
C ARG A 146 8.67 12.56 4.69
N LYS A 147 7.92 12.32 5.78
CA LYS A 147 8.34 11.36 6.81
C LYS A 147 8.53 9.95 6.28
N HIS A 148 7.68 9.50 5.34
CA HIS A 148 7.86 8.19 4.71
C HIS A 148 9.06 8.14 3.78
N ILE A 149 9.36 9.21 3.04
CA ILE A 149 10.60 9.30 2.24
C ILE A 149 11.83 9.26 3.14
N GLU A 150 11.84 10.01 4.22
CA GLU A 150 12.94 10.01 5.20
C GLU A 150 13.14 8.63 5.82
N GLY A 151 12.05 7.96 6.22
CA GLY A 151 12.08 6.60 6.76
C GLY A 151 12.54 5.56 5.74
N GLU A 152 12.07 5.63 4.50
CA GLU A 152 12.50 4.75 3.40
C GLU A 152 14.00 4.92 3.15
N THR A 153 14.47 6.16 3.07
CA THR A 153 15.88 6.48 2.87
C THR A 153 16.74 5.94 4.01
N ALA A 154 16.31 6.12 5.26
CA ALA A 154 17.00 5.58 6.43
C ALA A 154 17.06 4.04 6.38
N LEU A 155 15.97 3.37 5.97
CA LEU A 155 15.95 1.91 5.80
C LEU A 155 16.92 1.44 4.72
N ILE A 156 16.97 2.12 3.57
CA ILE A 156 17.90 1.79 2.48
C ILE A 156 19.35 1.98 2.94
N ILE A 157 19.68 3.13 3.54
CA ILE A 157 21.03 3.43 4.04
C ILE A 157 21.47 2.43 5.11
N SER A 158 20.58 2.06 6.04
CA SER A 158 20.91 1.14 7.14
C SER A 158 21.29 -0.27 6.69
N ARG A 159 20.86 -0.69 5.49
CA ARG A 159 21.24 -1.99 4.91
C ARG A 159 22.63 -1.99 4.28
N GLY A 160 23.16 -0.81 3.99
CA GLY A 160 24.46 -0.63 3.36
C GLY A 160 24.49 -1.06 1.88
N PRO A 161 25.65 -0.84 1.22
CA PRO A 161 25.85 -1.08 -0.21
C PRO A 161 26.14 -2.55 -0.56
N ASN A 162 26.29 -3.44 0.44
CA ASN A 162 26.71 -4.81 0.20
C ASN A 162 25.58 -5.66 -0.40
N ASP A 163 25.93 -6.69 -1.19
CA ASP A 163 25.03 -7.61 -1.92
C ASP A 163 24.06 -8.45 -1.04
N MET A 164 23.86 -8.08 0.23
CA MET A 164 22.93 -8.70 1.17
C MET A 164 21.46 -8.44 0.87
N TRP A 165 21.15 -7.62 -0.14
CA TRP A 165 19.79 -7.44 -0.60
C TRP A 165 19.27 -8.75 -1.20
N SER A 166 18.04 -9.13 -0.85
CA SER A 166 17.37 -10.18 -1.62
C SER A 166 17.10 -9.67 -3.04
N SER A 167 16.76 -10.58 -3.96
CA SER A 167 16.28 -10.19 -5.29
C SER A 167 15.06 -9.26 -5.19
N MET A 168 14.18 -9.51 -4.22
CA MET A 168 12.99 -8.71 -3.96
C MET A 168 13.35 -7.30 -3.50
N GLY A 169 14.27 -7.19 -2.53
CA GLY A 169 14.73 -5.92 -2.02
C GLY A 169 15.42 -5.07 -3.09
N ARG A 170 16.21 -5.70 -3.98
CA ARG A 170 16.81 -4.99 -5.12
C ARG A 170 15.76 -4.45 -6.09
N GLN A 171 14.71 -5.22 -6.35
CA GLN A 171 13.60 -4.77 -7.20
C GLN A 171 12.85 -3.59 -6.55
N LEU A 172 12.51 -3.69 -5.27
CA LEU A 172 11.89 -2.59 -4.51
C LEU A 172 12.74 -1.33 -4.50
N LEU A 173 14.07 -1.46 -4.41
CA LEU A 173 14.99 -0.34 -4.49
C LEU A 173 14.98 0.30 -5.89
N ALA A 174 14.97 -0.51 -6.95
CA ALA A 174 14.90 0.00 -8.32
C ALA A 174 13.58 0.74 -8.59
N ASP A 175 12.46 0.15 -8.17
CA ASP A 175 11.13 0.71 -8.38
C ASP A 175 10.85 1.94 -7.48
N GLY A 176 11.37 1.94 -6.26
CA GLY A 176 11.25 3.06 -5.32
C GLY A 176 11.89 4.35 -5.85
N ARG A 177 12.99 4.23 -6.60
CA ARG A 177 13.72 5.38 -7.20
C ARG A 177 12.94 6.06 -8.32
N LEU A 178 12.06 5.35 -9.01
CA LEU A 178 11.24 5.92 -10.08
C LEU A 178 10.14 6.87 -9.54
N ASN A 179 9.80 6.75 -8.26
CA ASN A 179 8.77 7.56 -7.59
C ASN A 179 9.34 8.75 -6.80
N LEU A 180 10.67 8.96 -6.80
CA LEU A 180 11.35 10.03 -6.06
C LEU A 180 11.70 11.25 -6.95
N VAL A 181 11.33 11.24 -8.23
CA VAL A 181 11.63 12.28 -9.22
C VAL A 181 10.40 13.10 -9.55
#